data_AF-A0A935IUN5-F1
#
_entry.id   AF-A0A935IUN5-F1
#
_cell.length_a   1.000
_cell.length_b   1.000
_cell.length_c   1.000
_cell.angle_alpha   90.00
_cell.angle_beta   90.00
_cell.angle_gamma   90.00
#
_symmetry.space_group_name_H-M   'P 1'
#
loop_
_entity.id
_entity.type
_entity.pdbx_description
1 polymer ?
#
loop_
_entity_poly.entity_id
_entity_poly.type
_entity_poly.pdbx_seq_one_letter_code
_entity_poly.pdbx_strand_id
1 'polypeptide(L)'
;MNDKNHPSSNLTFQKLMKHLSDYSLTGIHPSFASNFNTQQLKIEIARLGGITHKEVVHSRQHFGMLKFPTTYTNLIQSGIKNDYSLGYTNINGFRASVCNSFKWYDIGLEQETPLELHPFCVGDVCLDKQSDSDTSKAIEIVAGYVKTIKFFNGQFIIVFHNDMLANNAKGQQWRALYEQMNSIVNS
;
A
#
# COMPACT_ATOMS: atom_id res chain seq x y z
N MET A 1 -7.17 -3.87 19.20
CA MET A 1 -6.86 -4.80 18.08
C MET A 1 -5.37 -4.64 17.83
N ASN A 2 -4.57 -5.71 17.95
CA ASN A 2 -3.11 -5.62 17.85
C ASN A 2 -2.64 -6.29 16.56
N ASP A 3 -1.60 -5.73 15.95
CA ASP A 3 -0.97 -6.33 14.77
C ASP A 3 -0.31 -7.66 15.14
N LYS A 4 -0.41 -8.63 14.23
CA LYS A 4 0.28 -9.92 14.35
C LYS A 4 1.59 -9.88 13.57
N ASN A 5 2.64 -9.34 14.18
CA ASN A 5 3.95 -9.21 13.55
C ASN A 5 4.92 -10.32 13.99
N HIS A 6 5.78 -10.76 13.07
CA HIS A 6 6.93 -11.58 13.42
C HIS A 6 7.95 -10.76 14.24
N PRO A 7 8.64 -11.36 15.23
CA PRO A 7 9.68 -10.66 15.98
C PRO A 7 10.76 -10.12 15.03
N SER A 8 11.13 -8.85 15.23
CA SER A 8 12.14 -8.20 14.40
C SER A 8 13.51 -8.85 14.46
N SER A 9 13.80 -9.62 15.51
CA SER A 9 15.03 -10.40 15.70
C SER A 9 15.05 -11.73 14.94
N ASN A 10 13.96 -12.12 14.26
CA ASN A 10 13.92 -13.35 13.49
C ASN A 10 14.81 -13.25 12.25
N LEU A 11 15.98 -13.89 12.28
CA LEU A 11 16.98 -13.84 11.21
C LEU A 11 16.47 -14.40 9.87
N THR A 12 15.60 -15.40 9.89
CA THR A 12 14.99 -15.94 8.65
C THR A 12 14.11 -14.89 7.98
N PHE A 13 13.30 -14.17 8.77
CA PHE A 13 12.45 -13.11 8.25
C PHE A 13 13.26 -11.87 7.82
N GLN A 14 14.34 -11.54 8.54
CA GLN A 14 15.29 -10.50 8.11
C GLN A 14 15.94 -10.82 6.76
N LYS A 15 16.41 -12.06 6.57
CA LYS A 15 16.97 -12.51 5.29
C LYS A 15 15.95 -12.40 4.15
N LEU A 16 14.69 -12.78 4.41
CA LEU A 16 13.61 -12.59 3.44
C LEU A 16 13.41 -11.11 3.12
N MET A 17 13.22 -10.25 4.11
CA MET A 17 13.04 -8.80 3.89
C MET A 17 14.19 -8.17 3.11
N LYS A 18 15.43 -8.56 3.41
CA LYS A 18 16.61 -8.09 2.65
C LYS A 18 16.59 -8.59 1.21
N HIS A 19 16.28 -9.86 1.00
CA HIS A 19 16.16 -10.41 -0.34
C HIS A 19 15.08 -9.70 -1.16
N LEU A 20 13.89 -9.48 -0.58
CA LEU A 20 12.80 -8.73 -1.21
C LEU A 20 13.20 -7.29 -1.56
N SER A 21 13.93 -6.63 -0.66
CA SER A 21 14.33 -5.24 -0.87
C SER A 21 15.35 -5.08 -1.99
N ASP A 22 16.09 -6.12 -2.37
CA ASP A 22 17.08 -6.08 -3.44
C ASP A 22 16.45 -6.03 -4.84
N TYR A 23 15.22 -6.49 -5.01
CA TYR A 23 14.54 -6.49 -6.30
C TYR A 23 13.24 -5.68 -6.35
N SER A 24 12.78 -5.15 -5.22
CA SER A 24 11.55 -4.36 -5.14
C SER A 24 11.70 -3.12 -4.27
N LEU A 25 10.89 -2.10 -4.57
CA LEU A 25 10.70 -0.97 -3.67
C LEU A 25 10.12 -1.47 -2.35
N THR A 26 10.78 -1.14 -1.25
CA THR A 26 10.38 -1.53 0.11
C THR A 26 9.99 -0.30 0.91
N GLY A 27 8.86 -0.39 1.60
CA GLY A 27 8.35 0.67 2.46
C GLY A 27 7.96 0.15 3.82
N ILE A 28 7.75 1.07 4.76
CA ILE A 28 7.21 0.73 6.07
C ILE A 28 5.69 0.51 5.98
N HIS A 29 5.20 -0.52 6.65
CA HIS A 29 3.79 -0.70 6.96
C HIS A 29 3.63 -0.46 8.47
N PRO A 30 3.46 0.79 8.93
CA PRO A 30 3.58 1.12 10.34
C PRO A 30 2.51 0.41 11.16
N SER A 31 2.87 0.04 12.40
CA SER A 31 1.95 -0.64 13.30
C SER A 31 0.74 0.22 13.63
N PHE A 32 -0.37 -0.41 14.02
CA PHE A 32 -1.55 0.29 14.52
C PHE A 32 -1.18 1.25 15.67
N ALA A 33 -0.29 0.83 16.57
CA ALA A 33 0.19 1.63 17.69
C ALA A 33 0.97 2.88 17.26
N SER A 34 1.72 2.80 16.16
CA SER A 34 2.54 3.93 15.66
C SER A 34 1.69 5.15 15.25
N ASN A 35 0.42 4.94 14.90
CA ASN A 35 -0.51 6.03 14.56
C ASN A 35 -0.72 7.04 15.70
N PHE A 36 -0.51 6.61 16.94
CA PHE A 36 -0.65 7.45 18.14
C PHE A 36 0.70 7.78 18.78
N ASN A 37 1.81 7.28 18.23
CA ASN A 37 3.13 7.43 18.80
C ASN A 37 4.21 7.57 17.71
N THR A 38 4.60 8.81 17.43
CA THR A 38 5.63 9.14 16.43
C THR A 38 7.01 8.55 16.77
N GLN A 39 7.33 8.35 18.06
CA GLN A 39 8.59 7.68 18.44
C GLN A 39 8.58 6.20 18.03
N GLN A 40 7.44 5.53 18.18
CA GLN A 40 7.27 4.16 17.72
C GLN A 40 7.42 4.07 16.19
N LEU A 41 6.86 5.01 15.43
CA LEU A 41 7.06 5.11 13.98
C LEU A 41 8.55 5.21 13.61
N LYS A 42 9.29 6.11 14.28
CA LYS A 42 10.73 6.28 14.05
C LYS A 42 11.54 5.01 14.36
N ILE A 43 11.19 4.31 15.44
CA ILE A 43 11.81 3.02 15.78
C ILE A 43 11.55 1.98 14.69
N GLU A 44 10.33 1.90 14.18
CA GLU A 44 9.94 0.96 13.13
C GLU A 44 10.65 1.24 11.80
N ILE A 45 10.73 2.52 11.41
CA ILE A 45 11.48 2.98 10.23
C ILE A 45 12.97 2.63 10.37
N ALA A 46 13.60 3.00 11.51
CA ALA A 46 15.02 2.73 11.75
C ALA A 46 15.32 1.23 11.75
N ARG A 47 14.43 0.41 12.32
CA ARG A 47 14.54 -1.04 12.33
C ARG A 47 14.47 -1.62 10.92
N LEU A 48 13.49 -1.22 10.10
CA LEU A 48 13.39 -1.70 8.72
C LEU A 48 14.61 -1.28 7.90
N GLY A 49 15.06 -0.03 8.06
CA GLY A 49 16.27 0.47 7.42
C GLY A 49 17.52 -0.28 7.85
N GLY A 50 17.64 -0.63 9.14
CA GLY A 50 18.75 -1.43 9.66
C GLY A 50 18.78 -2.87 9.13
N ILE A 51 17.61 -3.49 8.96
CA ILE A 51 17.49 -4.86 8.42
C ILE A 51 17.80 -4.90 6.92
N THR A 52 17.27 -3.94 6.17
CA THR A 52 17.38 -3.91 4.70
C THR A 52 18.64 -3.19 4.21
N HIS A 53 19.31 -2.43 5.09
CA HIS A 53 20.41 -1.52 4.77
C HIS A 53 20.04 -0.46 3.72
N LYS A 54 18.79 0.01 3.73
CA LYS A 54 18.26 0.99 2.79
C LYS A 54 17.53 2.12 3.53
N GLU A 55 17.52 3.30 2.93
CA GLU A 55 16.66 4.39 3.40
C GLU A 55 15.19 3.99 3.20
N VAL A 56 14.37 4.17 4.23
CA VAL A 56 12.94 3.85 4.17
C VAL A 56 12.18 5.13 3.92
N VAL A 57 11.77 5.34 2.66
CA VAL A 57 11.11 6.58 2.20
C VAL A 57 9.66 6.38 1.76
N HIS A 58 9.17 5.14 1.77
CA HIS A 58 7.81 4.78 1.38
C HIS A 58 7.01 4.31 2.60
N SER A 59 5.74 4.69 2.70
CA SER A 59 4.83 4.19 3.73
C SER A 59 3.48 3.74 3.16
N ARG A 60 2.82 2.83 3.89
CA ARG A 60 1.39 2.58 3.80
C ARG A 60 0.86 2.34 5.20
N GLN A 61 -0.15 3.07 5.65
CA GLN A 61 -0.76 2.88 6.97
C GLN A 61 -1.56 1.58 7.05
N HIS A 62 -1.46 0.89 8.19
CA HIS A 62 -2.34 -0.23 8.49
C HIS A 62 -3.80 0.23 8.59
N PHE A 63 -4.72 -0.58 8.05
CA PHE A 63 -6.15 -0.26 7.90
C PHE A 63 -6.47 1.05 7.14
N GLY A 64 -5.52 1.63 6.40
CA GLY A 64 -5.73 2.93 5.75
C GLY A 64 -6.07 4.05 6.75
N MET A 65 -5.63 3.91 8.01
CA MET A 65 -5.97 4.83 9.09
C MET A 65 -5.21 6.14 8.92
N LEU A 66 -5.87 7.10 8.27
CA LEU A 66 -5.35 8.44 8.03
C LEU A 66 -6.09 9.44 8.92
N LYS A 67 -5.34 10.10 9.81
CA LYS A 67 -5.83 11.23 10.61
C LYS A 67 -5.13 12.50 10.12
N PHE A 68 -5.84 13.29 9.33
CA PHE A 68 -5.30 14.55 8.83
C PHE A 68 -5.34 15.65 9.90
N PRO A 69 -4.34 16.55 9.94
CA PRO A 69 -3.07 16.49 9.19
C PRO A 69 -2.02 15.57 9.84
N THR A 70 -2.25 15.14 11.09
CA THR A 70 -1.27 14.49 11.98
C THR A 70 -0.48 13.35 11.35
N THR A 71 -1.13 12.40 10.67
CA THR A 71 -0.45 11.24 10.08
C THR A 71 0.61 11.67 9.07
N TYR A 72 0.28 12.59 8.17
CA TYR A 72 1.19 13.04 7.11
C TYR A 72 2.30 13.93 7.66
N THR A 73 2.00 14.80 8.62
CA THR A 73 3.04 15.56 9.34
C THR A 73 4.05 14.61 10.01
N ASN A 74 3.59 13.55 10.68
CA ASN A 74 4.46 12.57 11.33
C ASN A 74 5.33 11.80 10.33
N LEU A 75 4.78 11.44 9.17
CA LEU A 75 5.52 10.77 8.09
C LEU A 75 6.65 11.67 7.56
N ILE A 76 6.34 12.94 7.24
CA ILE A 76 7.31 13.93 6.78
C ILE A 76 8.44 14.11 7.81
N GLN A 77 8.09 14.30 9.08
CA GLN A 77 9.06 14.45 10.18
C GLN A 77 9.91 13.21 10.42
N SER A 78 9.49 12.05 9.90
CA SER A 78 10.22 10.78 9.99
C SER A 78 10.99 10.45 8.71
N GLY A 79 11.05 11.36 7.74
CA GLY A 79 11.81 11.21 6.50
C GLY A 79 11.08 10.45 5.38
N ILE A 80 9.79 10.15 5.54
CA ILE A 80 8.98 9.51 4.51
C ILE A 80 8.65 10.53 3.41
N LYS A 81 8.80 10.10 2.16
CA LYS A 81 8.62 10.92 0.95
C LYS A 81 7.42 10.48 0.13
N ASN A 82 7.00 9.22 0.23
CA ASN A 82 5.90 8.65 -0.54
C ASN A 82 4.93 7.90 0.37
N ASP A 83 3.63 8.16 0.25
CA ASP A 83 2.59 7.42 0.98
C ASP A 83 1.54 6.81 0.04
N TYR A 84 1.24 5.53 0.25
CA TYR A 84 0.31 4.72 -0.53
C TYR A 84 -0.97 4.39 0.25
N SER A 85 -1.32 5.19 1.25
CA SER A 85 -2.45 4.91 2.16
C SER A 85 -3.76 5.48 1.67
N LEU A 86 -3.73 6.44 0.73
CA LEU A 86 -4.90 7.20 0.32
C LEU A 86 -5.78 6.41 -0.66
N GLY A 87 -6.55 5.47 -0.12
CA GLY A 87 -7.60 4.74 -0.83
C GLY A 87 -8.75 4.39 0.10
N TYR A 88 -9.79 3.78 -0.46
CA TYR A 88 -10.89 3.24 0.34
C TYR A 88 -10.57 1.81 0.78
N THR A 89 -10.95 1.46 2.01
CA THR A 89 -10.71 0.13 2.58
C THR A 89 -11.95 -0.77 2.55
N ASN A 90 -13.08 -0.25 2.08
CA ASN A 90 -14.37 -0.92 2.07
C ASN A 90 -15.05 -0.94 0.69
N ILE A 91 -14.50 -0.24 -0.30
CA ILE A 91 -15.01 -0.17 -1.67
C ILE A 91 -13.84 0.07 -2.62
N ASN A 92 -13.88 -0.45 -3.84
CA ASN A 92 -12.90 -0.07 -4.87
C ASN A 92 -13.26 1.31 -5.46
N GLY A 93 -12.25 2.15 -5.70
CA GLY A 93 -12.35 3.51 -6.19
C GLY A 93 -11.26 4.43 -5.63
N PHE A 94 -11.06 5.58 -6.26
CA PHE A 94 -10.06 6.56 -5.81
C PHE A 94 -10.63 7.46 -4.72
N ARG A 95 -10.09 7.37 -3.51
CA ARG A 95 -10.47 8.26 -2.39
C ARG A 95 -10.16 9.74 -2.65
N ALA A 96 -9.14 10.01 -3.45
CA ALA A 96 -8.75 11.35 -3.87
C ALA A 96 -9.48 11.82 -5.14
N SER A 97 -10.33 10.99 -5.75
CA SER A 97 -10.94 11.22 -7.07
C SER A 97 -9.95 11.48 -8.22
N VAL A 98 -8.66 11.17 -8.01
CA VAL A 98 -7.59 11.31 -9.01
C VAL A 98 -6.80 10.01 -9.09
N CYS A 99 -6.33 9.69 -10.31
CA CYS A 99 -5.55 8.49 -10.60
C CYS A 99 -4.04 8.77 -10.72
N ASN A 100 -3.60 10.01 -10.53
CA ASN A 100 -2.19 10.38 -10.57
C ASN A 100 -1.69 10.65 -9.15
N SER A 101 -0.39 10.46 -8.94
CA SER A 101 0.25 10.92 -7.73
C SER A 101 0.26 12.45 -7.65
N PHE A 102 0.27 12.97 -6.43
CA PHE A 102 0.31 14.41 -6.18
C PHE A 102 0.91 14.70 -4.82
N LYS A 103 1.50 15.87 -4.65
CA LYS A 103 2.03 16.28 -3.34
C LYS A 103 0.90 16.66 -2.39
N TRP A 104 1.03 16.26 -1.13
CA TRP A 104 0.09 16.66 -0.11
C TRP A 104 0.21 18.15 0.17
N TYR A 105 -0.92 18.86 0.12
CA TYR A 105 -1.04 20.26 0.49
C TYR A 105 -1.55 20.35 1.93
N ASP A 106 -0.78 20.99 2.81
CA ASP A 106 -1.18 21.23 4.20
C ASP A 106 -1.99 22.54 4.25
N ILE A 107 -3.31 22.40 4.31
CA ILE A 107 -4.26 23.53 4.40
C ILE A 107 -3.98 24.39 5.65
N GLY A 108 -3.56 23.78 6.75
CA GLY A 108 -3.29 24.52 7.99
C GLY A 108 -2.10 25.47 7.87
N LEU A 109 -1.14 25.14 7.00
CA LEU A 109 0.06 25.94 6.72
C LEU A 109 0.00 26.67 5.37
N GLU A 110 -1.05 26.46 4.59
CA GLU A 110 -1.22 26.97 3.22
C GLU A 110 0.03 26.73 2.35
N GLN A 111 0.53 25.49 2.34
CA GLN A 111 1.71 25.14 1.57
C GLN A 111 1.70 23.70 1.04
N GLU A 112 2.34 23.51 -0.11
CA GLU A 112 2.69 22.20 -0.63
C GLU A 112 3.81 21.57 0.20
N THR A 113 3.67 20.29 0.54
CA THR A 113 4.67 19.54 1.31
C THR A 113 5.52 18.63 0.41
N PRO A 114 6.69 18.15 0.88
CA PRO A 114 7.49 17.20 0.11
C PRO A 114 6.92 15.77 0.08
N LEU A 115 5.79 15.49 0.76
CA LEU A 115 5.17 14.15 0.77
C LEU A 115 4.32 13.96 -0.48
N GLU A 116 4.68 12.98 -1.30
CA GLU A 116 3.89 12.56 -2.47
C GLU A 116 2.91 11.45 -2.10
N LEU A 117 1.65 11.65 -2.44
CA LEU A 117 0.58 10.69 -2.23
C LEU A 117 0.35 9.90 -3.50
N HIS A 118 0.22 8.59 -3.35
CA HIS A 118 0.01 7.61 -4.42
C HIS A 118 -1.31 6.88 -4.16
N PRO A 119 -2.45 7.43 -4.62
CA PRO A 119 -3.75 6.83 -4.34
C PRO A 119 -3.89 5.45 -4.97
N PHE A 120 -4.33 4.46 -4.20
CA PHE A 120 -4.75 3.17 -4.74
C PHE A 120 -6.26 3.17 -4.97
N CYS A 121 -6.70 2.44 -5.99
CA CYS A 121 -8.13 2.31 -6.33
C CYS A 121 -8.68 0.91 -6.09
N VAL A 122 -7.84 -0.12 -6.07
CA VAL A 122 -8.28 -1.50 -5.87
C VAL A 122 -7.56 -2.11 -4.68
N GLY A 123 -8.32 -2.76 -3.80
CA GLY A 123 -7.78 -3.63 -2.75
C GLY A 123 -8.34 -5.03 -2.92
N ASP A 124 -7.49 -6.04 -2.83
CA ASP A 124 -7.85 -7.47 -2.96
C ASP A 124 -9.05 -7.89 -2.09
N VAL A 125 -9.11 -7.47 -0.83
CA VAL A 125 -10.23 -7.78 0.08
C VAL A 125 -11.55 -7.17 -0.41
N CYS A 126 -11.52 -5.93 -0.90
CA CYS A 126 -12.69 -5.27 -1.46
C CYS A 126 -13.10 -5.89 -2.79
N LEU A 127 -12.12 -6.24 -3.63
CA LEU A 127 -12.34 -6.87 -4.90
C LEU A 127 -13.01 -8.24 -4.74
N ASP A 128 -12.48 -9.10 -3.86
CA ASP A 128 -13.06 -10.41 -3.54
C ASP A 128 -14.52 -10.30 -3.10
N LYS A 129 -14.81 -9.30 -2.25
CA LYS A 129 -16.16 -9.04 -1.76
C LYS A 129 -17.09 -8.52 -2.86
N GLN A 130 -16.64 -7.58 -3.68
CA GLN A 130 -17.46 -6.98 -4.74
C GLN A 130 -17.67 -7.92 -5.93
N SER A 131 -16.78 -8.88 -6.12
CA SER A 131 -16.89 -9.89 -7.18
C SER A 131 -17.62 -11.15 -6.74
N ASP A 132 -18.17 -11.21 -5.51
CA ASP A 132 -18.74 -12.44 -4.92
C ASP A 132 -17.77 -13.63 -4.98
N SER A 133 -16.47 -13.39 -4.83
CA SER A 133 -15.38 -14.37 -5.02
C SER A 133 -15.33 -15.03 -6.41
N ASP A 134 -16.00 -14.47 -7.41
CA ASP A 134 -15.89 -14.87 -8.82
C ASP A 134 -14.70 -14.16 -9.48
N THR A 135 -13.72 -14.94 -9.96
CA THR A 135 -12.51 -14.42 -10.60
C THR A 135 -12.79 -13.70 -11.91
N SER A 136 -13.81 -14.12 -12.66
CA SER A 136 -14.17 -13.50 -13.94
C SER A 136 -14.77 -12.11 -13.71
N LYS A 137 -15.66 -11.99 -12.71
CA LYS A 137 -16.19 -10.68 -12.27
C LYS A 137 -15.07 -9.79 -11.73
N ALA A 138 -14.12 -10.34 -10.98
CA ALA A 138 -12.98 -9.57 -10.47
C ALA A 138 -12.12 -9.00 -11.62
N ILE A 139 -11.88 -9.79 -12.68
CA ILE A 139 -11.20 -9.32 -13.89
C ILE A 139 -11.99 -8.22 -14.60
N GLU A 140 -13.30 -8.36 -14.76
CA GLU A 140 -14.13 -7.35 -15.39
C GLU A 140 -14.05 -6.00 -14.65
N ILE A 141 -14.13 -6.04 -13.32
CA ILE A 141 -13.98 -4.86 -12.46
C ILE A 141 -12.61 -4.21 -12.67
N VAL A 142 -11.52 -4.99 -12.61
CA VAL A 142 -10.16 -4.45 -12.82
C VAL A 142 -9.98 -3.90 -14.22
N ALA A 143 -10.46 -4.58 -15.25
CA ALA A 143 -10.39 -4.12 -16.63
C ALA A 143 -11.10 -2.76 -16.81
N GLY A 144 -12.24 -2.56 -16.14
CA GLY A 144 -12.94 -1.28 -16.10
C GLY A 144 -12.09 -0.14 -15.52
N TYR A 145 -11.43 -0.38 -14.38
CA TYR A 145 -10.50 0.58 -13.79
C TYR A 145 -9.30 0.85 -14.70
N VAL A 146 -8.63 -0.19 -15.18
CA VAL A 146 -7.44 -0.06 -16.04
C VAL A 146 -7.77 0.72 -17.31
N LYS A 147 -8.89 0.43 -17.98
CA LYS A 147 -9.35 1.16 -19.16
C LYS A 147 -9.51 2.66 -18.87
N THR A 148 -10.18 2.99 -17.76
CA THR A 148 -10.44 4.38 -17.38
C THR A 148 -9.14 5.11 -17.04
N ILE A 149 -8.26 4.47 -16.28
CA ILE A 149 -6.98 5.05 -15.86
C ILE A 149 -6.06 5.26 -17.07
N LYS A 150 -6.01 4.31 -18.01
CA LYS A 150 -5.27 4.47 -19.28
C LYS A 150 -5.79 5.65 -20.09
N PHE A 151 -7.11 5.83 -20.18
CA PHE A 151 -7.71 6.97 -20.87
C PHE A 151 -7.25 8.32 -20.30
N PHE A 152 -7.10 8.42 -18.98
CA PHE A 152 -6.60 9.63 -18.31
C PHE A 152 -5.06 9.68 -18.15
N ASN A 153 -4.32 8.71 -18.70
CA ASN A 153 -2.87 8.58 -18.53
C ASN A 153 -2.44 8.60 -17.04
N GLY A 154 -3.21 7.88 -16.21
CA GLY A 154 -3.02 7.77 -14.77
C GLY A 154 -2.16 6.57 -14.34
N GLN A 155 -2.00 6.42 -13.03
CA GLN A 155 -1.33 5.30 -12.39
C GLN A 155 -2.37 4.33 -11.80
N PHE A 156 -2.27 3.06 -12.20
CA PHE A 156 -3.06 2.00 -11.59
C PHE A 156 -2.29 1.40 -10.41
N ILE A 157 -2.80 1.61 -9.20
CA ILE A 157 -2.23 1.07 -7.96
C ILE A 157 -3.28 0.16 -7.30
N ILE A 158 -2.85 -1.07 -7.04
CA ILE A 158 -3.63 -2.12 -6.40
C ILE A 158 -2.90 -2.62 -5.15
N VAL A 159 -3.66 -2.94 -4.10
CA VAL A 159 -3.14 -3.50 -2.86
C VAL A 159 -3.48 -4.98 -2.76
N PHE A 160 -2.45 -5.80 -2.51
CA PHE A 160 -2.57 -7.20 -2.18
C PHE A 160 -2.00 -7.49 -0.79
N HIS A 161 -2.61 -8.43 -0.10
CA HIS A 161 -2.13 -9.03 1.13
C HIS A 161 -1.61 -10.44 0.82
N ASN A 162 -0.54 -10.84 1.52
CA ASN A 162 0.16 -12.09 1.27
C ASN A 162 -0.68 -13.34 1.58
N ASP A 163 -1.64 -13.23 2.49
CA ASP A 163 -2.62 -14.27 2.81
C ASP A 163 -3.57 -14.56 1.64
N MET A 164 -3.93 -13.55 0.85
CA MET A 164 -4.70 -13.73 -0.38
C MET A 164 -3.91 -14.48 -1.46
N LEU A 165 -2.58 -14.47 -1.39
CA LEU A 165 -1.68 -15.18 -2.32
C LEU A 165 -1.06 -16.45 -1.71
N ALA A 166 -1.59 -16.93 -0.58
CA ALA A 166 -1.04 -18.05 0.17
C ALA A 166 -1.04 -19.38 -0.61
N ASN A 167 -0.32 -20.39 -0.13
CA ASN A 167 -0.29 -21.71 -0.75
C ASN A 167 -1.51 -22.57 -0.36
N ASN A 168 -2.70 -22.13 -0.77
CA ASN A 168 -3.96 -22.85 -0.62
C ASN A 168 -4.82 -22.68 -1.89
N ALA A 169 -5.99 -23.33 -1.94
CA ALA A 169 -6.86 -23.30 -3.12
C ALA A 169 -7.28 -21.88 -3.53
N LYS A 170 -7.65 -21.04 -2.55
CA LYS A 170 -8.00 -19.62 -2.80
C LYS A 170 -6.80 -18.87 -3.36
N GLY A 171 -5.62 -19.02 -2.77
CA GLY A 171 -4.41 -18.36 -3.22
C GLY A 171 -3.94 -18.82 -4.61
N GLN A 172 -4.20 -20.06 -5.01
CA GLN A 172 -3.98 -20.50 -6.40
C GLN A 172 -4.86 -19.72 -7.38
N GLN A 173 -6.14 -19.54 -7.07
CA GLN A 173 -7.06 -18.74 -7.89
C GLN A 173 -6.61 -17.27 -7.96
N TRP A 174 -6.21 -16.69 -6.84
CA TRP A 174 -5.74 -15.30 -6.79
C TRP A 174 -4.40 -15.07 -7.50
N ARG A 175 -3.50 -16.06 -7.51
CA ARG A 175 -2.27 -15.99 -8.34
C ARG A 175 -2.60 -16.02 -9.84
N ALA A 176 -3.49 -16.90 -10.27
CA ALA A 176 -3.96 -16.91 -11.67
C ALA A 176 -4.66 -15.60 -12.05
N LEU A 177 -5.46 -15.04 -11.13
CA LEU A 177 -6.09 -13.74 -11.29
C LEU A 177 -5.04 -12.62 -11.43
N TYR A 178 -4.00 -12.62 -10.59
CA TYR A 178 -2.90 -11.65 -10.65
C TYR A 178 -2.17 -11.68 -12.01
N GLU A 179 -1.89 -12.86 -12.57
CA GLU A 179 -1.28 -13.01 -13.89
C GLU A 179 -2.17 -12.43 -15.02
N GLN A 180 -3.48 -12.65 -14.93
CA GLN A 180 -4.44 -12.06 -15.87
C GLN A 180 -4.52 -10.54 -15.73
N MET A 181 -4.53 -10.01 -14.50
CA MET A 181 -4.49 -8.57 -14.24
C MET A 181 -3.24 -7.94 -14.86
N ASN A 182 -2.07 -8.57 -14.69
CA ASN A 182 -0.82 -8.09 -15.30
C ASN A 182 -0.91 -8.04 -16.83
N SER A 183 -1.59 -9.00 -17.45
CA SER A 183 -1.79 -9.00 -18.91
C SER A 183 -2.68 -7.83 -19.37
N ILE A 184 -3.71 -7.47 -18.59
CA ILE A 184 -4.63 -6.36 -18.87
C ILE A 184 -3.96 -5.00 -18.65
N VAL A 185 -3.12 -4.89 -17.63
CA VAL A 185 -2.37 -3.65 -17.35
C VAL A 185 -1.38 -3.36 -18.46
N ASN A 186 -0.72 -4.38 -19.00
CA ASN A 186 0.32 -4.23 -20.03
C ASN A 186 -0.18 -4.29 -21.48
N SER A 187 -1.48 -4.49 -21.72
CA SER A 187 -2.06 -4.46 -23.07
C SER A 187 -2.22 -3.07 -23.67
#